data_AF-A0A1F4VW71-F1
#
_entry.id   AF-A0A1F4VW71-F1
#
_cell.length_a   1.000
_cell.length_b   1.000
_cell.length_c   1.000
_cell.angle_alpha   90.00
_cell.angle_beta   90.00
_cell.angle_gamma   90.00
#
_symmetry.space_group_name_H-M   'P 1'
#
loop_
_entity.id
_entity.type
_entity.pdbx_description
1 polymer ?
#
loop_
_entity_poly.entity_id
_entity_poly.type
_entity_poly.pdbx_seq_one_letter_code
_entity_poly.pdbx_strand_id
1 'polypeptide(L)'
;MVPKVRHEFSFHAPGAKAVYLAGTFNQWDPARTLLRMDRHGYWKIEIVLPPGRHEYRFVVDGVWTSDPQAMDSATNEFGGTNSVLTIAQPPAVIIAAARRDESGFWEDARAGRFKKPLLHLYRSLVHKIQRPRTEFSRRPDQK
;
A
#
# COMPACT_ATOMS: atom_id res chain seq x y z
N MET A 1 -13.83 11.68 -3.65
CA MET A 1 -13.13 10.71 -2.79
C MET A 1 -11.70 10.54 -3.31
N VAL A 2 -10.67 10.53 -2.46
CA VAL A 2 -9.30 10.20 -2.88
C VAL A 2 -9.17 8.67 -2.85
N PRO A 3 -8.75 8.00 -3.94
CA PRO A 3 -8.62 6.55 -3.94
C PRO A 3 -7.54 6.12 -2.96
N LYS A 4 -7.87 5.20 -2.05
CA LYS A 4 -6.90 4.60 -1.13
C LYS A 4 -6.31 3.34 -1.77
N VAL A 5 -5.05 3.05 -1.44
CA VAL A 5 -4.30 1.89 -1.94
C VAL A 5 -4.09 0.92 -0.79
N ARG A 6 -4.31 -0.37 -1.05
CA ARG A 6 -3.95 -1.45 -0.13
C ARG A 6 -2.45 -1.72 -0.28
N HIS A 7 -1.72 -1.65 0.84
CA HIS A 7 -0.29 -1.96 0.90
C HIS A 7 -0.04 -3.04 1.96
N GLU A 8 0.75 -4.05 1.61
CA GLU A 8 1.19 -5.09 2.55
C GLU A 8 2.52 -4.64 3.19
N PHE A 9 2.54 -4.57 4.51
CA PHE A 9 3.77 -4.45 5.28
C PHE A 9 4.24 -5.84 5.66
N SER A 10 5.55 -6.09 5.55
CA SER A 10 6.18 -7.39 5.82
C SER A 10 7.49 -7.20 6.59
N PHE A 11 7.72 -8.01 7.61
CA PHE A 11 8.95 -7.99 8.40
C PHE A 11 9.43 -9.41 8.72
N HIS A 12 10.69 -9.73 8.42
CA HIS A 12 11.23 -11.06 8.68
C HIS A 12 11.80 -11.15 10.10
N ALA A 13 11.11 -11.90 10.97
CA ALA A 13 11.51 -12.10 12.36
C ALA A 13 10.99 -13.46 12.89
N PRO A 14 11.58 -14.59 12.46
CA PRO A 14 11.08 -15.94 12.79
C PRO A 14 11.10 -16.26 14.29
N GLY A 15 11.93 -15.57 15.08
CA GLY A 15 12.03 -15.78 16.53
C GLY A 15 11.21 -14.80 17.38
N ALA A 16 10.53 -13.83 16.77
CA ALA A 16 9.74 -12.85 17.51
C ALA A 16 8.48 -13.50 18.11
N LYS A 17 8.01 -13.00 19.25
CA LYS A 17 6.75 -13.42 19.86
C LYS A 17 5.58 -12.56 19.37
N ALA A 18 5.82 -11.27 19.15
CA ALA A 18 4.86 -10.35 18.60
C ALA A 18 5.54 -9.25 17.78
N VAL A 19 4.92 -8.90 16.65
CA VAL A 19 5.30 -7.75 15.84
C VAL A 19 4.11 -6.85 15.63
N TYR A 20 4.25 -5.58 15.96
CA TYR A 20 3.25 -4.54 15.73
C TYR A 20 3.76 -3.53 14.71
N LEU A 21 2.86 -2.74 14.14
CA LEU A 21 3.16 -1.65 13.23
C LEU A 21 2.61 -0.34 13.77
N ALA A 22 3.47 0.67 13.85
CA ALA A 22 3.12 2.01 14.29
C ALA A 22 3.61 3.02 13.25
N GLY A 23 2.77 3.99 12.92
CA GLY A 23 3.08 5.02 11.94
C GLY A 23 2.04 6.14 11.92
N THR A 24 2.21 7.07 11.00
CA THR A 24 1.34 8.25 10.89
C THR A 24 -0.13 7.90 10.69
N PHE A 25 -0.42 6.78 10.01
CA PHE A 25 -1.77 6.30 9.71
C PHE A 25 -2.53 5.70 10.91
N ASN A 26 -1.85 5.35 12.00
CA ASN A 26 -2.47 4.89 13.24
C ASN A 26 -2.01 5.69 14.47
N GLN A 27 -1.59 6.95 14.25
CA GLN A 27 -1.15 7.86 15.32
C GLN A 27 -0.01 7.29 16.18
N TRP A 28 0.87 6.49 15.57
CA TRP A 28 2.00 5.84 16.25
C TRP A 28 1.60 4.91 17.41
N ASP A 29 0.37 4.39 17.42
CA ASP A 29 -0.13 3.48 18.45
C ASP A 29 0.05 2.00 18.03
N PRO A 30 1.05 1.28 18.58
CA PRO A 30 1.31 -0.11 18.20
C PRO A 30 0.19 -1.07 18.62
N ALA A 31 -0.61 -0.74 19.65
CA ALA A 31 -1.69 -1.62 20.11
C ALA A 31 -2.80 -1.79 19.06
N ARG A 32 -2.86 -0.90 18.05
CA ARG A 32 -3.88 -0.92 17.00
C ARG A 32 -3.60 -1.88 15.86
N THR A 33 -2.35 -2.32 15.69
CA THR A 33 -1.92 -2.98 14.44
C THR A 33 -0.95 -4.13 14.72
N LEU A 34 -1.50 -5.27 15.15
CA LEU A 34 -0.75 -6.53 15.31
C LEU A 34 -0.58 -7.25 13.97
N LEU A 35 0.64 -7.70 13.66
CA LEU A 35 0.93 -8.48 12.46
C LEU A 35 0.72 -9.97 12.68
N ARG A 36 0.53 -10.72 11.58
CA ARG A 36 0.42 -12.18 11.61
C ARG A 36 1.65 -12.81 10.97
N MET A 37 2.27 -13.76 11.67
CA MET A 37 3.40 -14.51 11.15
C MET A 37 2.95 -15.62 10.18
N ASP A 38 3.66 -15.77 9.07
CA ASP A 38 3.53 -16.91 8.16
C ASP A 38 4.50 -18.06 8.52
N ARG A 39 4.37 -19.19 7.81
CA ARG A 39 5.21 -20.37 8.06
C ARG A 39 6.71 -20.18 7.77
N HIS A 40 7.09 -19.07 7.14
CA HIS A 40 8.46 -18.75 6.76
C HIS A 40 9.08 -17.68 7.67
N GLY A 41 8.40 -17.27 8.74
CA GLY A 41 8.91 -16.29 9.69
C GLY A 41 8.70 -14.82 9.27
N TYR A 42 7.87 -14.57 8.26
CA TYR A 42 7.47 -13.22 7.89
C TYR A 42 6.20 -12.81 8.62
N TRP A 43 6.27 -11.67 9.30
CA TRP A 43 5.14 -10.98 9.90
C TRP A 43 4.52 -10.06 8.87
N LYS A 44 3.21 -10.18 8.63
CA LYS A 44 2.52 -9.43 7.56
C LYS A 44 1.22 -8.78 8.04
N ILE A 45 0.89 -7.65 7.43
CA ILE A 45 -0.43 -7.01 7.53
C ILE A 45 -0.71 -6.14 6.30
N GLU A 46 -1.96 -6.09 5.87
CA GLU A 46 -2.41 -5.17 4.82
C GLU A 46 -3.10 -3.95 5.43
N ILE A 47 -2.67 -2.75 5.03
CA ILE A 47 -3.26 -1.47 5.44
C ILE A 47 -3.73 -0.69 4.21
N VAL A 48 -4.90 -0.07 4.32
CA VAL A 48 -5.47 0.79 3.26
C VAL A 48 -5.06 2.24 3.52
N LEU A 49 -4.11 2.73 2.72
CA LEU A 49 -3.50 4.05 2.89
C LEU A 49 -3.96 5.05 1.82
N PRO A 50 -4.21 6.32 2.17
CA PRO A 50 -4.36 7.36 1.17
C PRO A 50 -3.00 7.66 0.49
N PRO A 51 -3.00 8.27 -0.70
CA PRO A 51 -1.80 8.83 -1.29
C PRO A 51 -1.12 9.82 -0.36
N GLY A 52 0.20 9.85 -0.42
CA GLY A 52 1.03 10.69 0.44
C GLY A 52 2.20 9.92 1.04
N ARG A 53 2.95 10.65 1.86
CA ARG A 53 4.10 10.15 2.61
C ARG A 53 3.65 9.65 3.97
N HIS A 54 4.03 8.42 4.31
CA HIS A 54 3.70 7.76 5.58
C HIS A 54 4.99 7.33 6.25
N GLU A 55 5.21 7.79 7.48
CA GLU A 55 6.30 7.31 8.33
C GLU A 55 5.81 6.17 9.20
N TYR A 56 6.67 5.17 9.43
CA TYR A 56 6.34 4.01 10.23
C TYR A 56 7.58 3.33 10.84
N ARG A 57 7.34 2.49 11.84
CA ARG A 57 8.29 1.54 12.42
C ARG A 57 7.55 0.27 12.85
N PHE A 58 8.27 -0.85 12.88
CA PHE A 58 7.81 -2.06 13.55
C PHE A 58 8.12 -1.98 15.04
N VAL A 59 7.31 -2.66 15.86
CA VAL A 59 7.60 -2.91 17.27
C VAL A 59 7.71 -4.41 17.47
N VAL A 60 8.95 -4.90 17.53
CA VAL A 60 9.30 -6.33 17.61
C VAL A 60 9.60 -6.66 19.06
N ASP A 61 8.75 -7.46 19.69
CA ASP A 61 8.87 -7.81 21.12
C ASP A 61 9.08 -6.59 22.04
N GLY A 62 8.38 -5.48 21.74
CA GLY A 62 8.46 -4.22 22.48
C GLY A 62 9.60 -3.28 22.05
N VAL A 63 10.47 -3.71 21.13
CA VAL A 63 11.57 -2.91 20.61
C VAL A 63 11.17 -2.22 19.31
N TRP A 64 11.34 -0.90 19.27
CA TRP A 64 11.10 -0.12 18.06
C TRP A 64 12.18 -0.40 17.01
N THR A 65 11.79 -0.87 15.84
CA THR A 65 12.69 -1.31 14.77
C THR A 65 12.26 -0.69 13.45
N SER A 66 13.19 0.00 12.79
CA SER A 66 12.96 0.53 11.45
C SER A 66 13.03 -0.62 10.44
N ASP A 67 12.22 -0.54 9.38
CA ASP A 67 12.21 -1.53 8.33
C ASP A 67 13.53 -1.50 7.54
N PRO A 68 14.34 -2.57 7.55
CA PRO A 68 15.58 -2.66 6.78
C PRO A 68 15.34 -2.72 5.26
N GLN A 69 14.11 -2.98 4.82
CA GLN A 69 13.72 -3.01 3.40
C GLN A 69 13.10 -1.69 2.93
N ALA A 70 12.96 -0.69 3.81
CA ALA A 70 12.44 0.61 3.41
C ALA A 70 13.39 1.31 2.43
N MET A 71 12.82 1.82 1.34
CA MET A 71 13.56 2.56 0.32
C MET A 71 13.97 3.96 0.76
N ASP A 72 13.31 4.50 1.79
CA ASP A 72 13.53 5.85 2.30
C ASP A 72 13.34 5.88 3.82
N SER A 73 13.94 6.88 4.47
CA SER A 73 13.94 7.05 5.91
C SER A 73 13.95 8.52 6.31
N ALA A 74 13.49 8.82 7.52
CA ALA A 74 13.52 10.16 8.07
C ALA A 74 14.01 10.16 9.52
N THR A 75 14.84 11.13 9.89
CA THR A 75 15.27 11.33 11.27
C THR A 75 14.07 11.65 12.15
N ASN A 76 13.99 11.01 13.32
CA ASN A 76 12.96 11.28 14.30
C ASN A 76 13.50 12.07 15.50
N GLU A 77 12.59 12.60 16.30
CA GLU A 77 12.89 13.47 17.45
C GLU A 77 13.62 12.74 18.60
N PHE A 78 13.71 11.41 18.53
CA PHE A 78 14.33 10.55 19.54
C PHE A 78 15.76 10.10 19.15
N GLY A 79 16.35 10.75 18.14
CA GLY A 79 17.71 10.45 17.67
C GLY A 79 17.85 9.19 16.83
N GLY A 80 16.73 8.57 16.43
CA GLY A 80 16.70 7.44 15.50
C GLY A 80 16.11 7.83 14.13
N THR A 81 15.77 6.81 13.33
CA THR A 81 15.10 7.00 12.04
C THR A 81 13.78 6.25 11.97
N ASN A 82 12.80 6.83 11.28
CA ASN A 82 11.58 6.18 10.86
C ASN A 82 11.74 5.69 9.42
N SER A 83 11.07 4.59 9.07
CA SER A 83 10.95 4.15 7.69
C SER A 83 9.89 4.96 6.97
N VAL A 84 10.09 5.26 5.69
CA VAL A 84 9.18 6.08 4.87
C VAL A 84 8.58 5.26 3.74
N LEU A 85 7.26 5.29 3.63
CA LEU A 85 6.49 4.75 2.53
C LEU A 85 5.77 5.89 1.80
N THR A 86 6.01 6.01 0.48
CA THR A 86 5.31 6.97 -0.36
C THR A 86 4.28 6.26 -1.24
N ILE A 87 2.99 6.51 -0.99
CA ILE A 87 1.90 6.06 -1.86
C ILE A 87 1.68 7.14 -2.92
N ALA A 88 1.95 6.80 -4.17
CA ALA A 88 1.80 7.73 -5.29
C ALA A 88 0.38 8.29 -5.39
N GLN A 89 0.28 9.60 -5.59
CA GLN A 89 -0.99 10.23 -5.93
C GLN A 89 -1.27 9.97 -7.41
N PRO A 90 -2.41 9.37 -7.78
CA PRO A 90 -2.76 9.23 -9.18
C PRO A 90 -2.92 10.63 -9.79
N PRO A 91 -2.43 10.86 -11.03
CA PRO A 91 -2.50 12.16 -11.66
C PRO A 91 -3.94 12.71 -11.64
N ALA A 92 -4.09 14.02 -11.38
CA ALA A 92 -5.37 14.69 -11.22
C ALA A 92 -6.39 14.41 -12.35
N VAL A 93 -5.90 14.13 -13.56
CA VAL A 93 -6.72 13.73 -14.73
C VAL A 93 -7.53 12.47 -14.46
N ILE A 94 -6.97 11.48 -13.75
CA ILE A 94 -7.64 10.23 -13.39
C ILE A 94 -8.75 10.49 -12.36
N ILE A 95 -8.51 11.40 -11.41
CA ILE A 95 -9.50 11.79 -10.38
C ILE A 95 -10.66 12.59 -11.00
N ALA A 96 -10.38 13.46 -11.98
CA ALA A 96 -11.41 14.18 -12.72
C ALA A 96 -12.26 13.25 -13.59
N ALA A 97 -11.61 12.29 -14.27
CA ALA A 97 -12.29 11.25 -15.06
C ALA A 97 -13.21 10.37 -14.20
N ALA A 98 -12.77 9.96 -13.01
CA ALA A 98 -13.58 9.14 -12.10
C ALA A 98 -14.75 9.90 -11.41
N ARG A 99 -14.85 11.22 -11.59
CA ARG A 99 -15.95 12.06 -11.06
C ARG A 99 -17.05 12.34 -12.09
N ARG A 100 -16.81 12.05 -13.37
CA ARG A 100 -17.84 12.02 -14.42
C ARG A 100 -18.13 10.58 -14.81
N ASP A 101 -19.32 10.38 -15.35
CA ASP A 101 -19.70 9.13 -15.99
C ASP A 101 -18.60 8.62 -16.95
N GLU A 102 -18.32 7.32 -16.91
CA GLU A 102 -17.27 6.70 -17.75
C GLU A 102 -17.50 6.97 -19.25
N SER A 103 -18.76 7.19 -19.65
CA SER A 103 -19.18 7.61 -21.00
C SER A 103 -18.52 8.91 -21.46
N GLY A 104 -18.57 9.97 -20.65
CA GLY A 104 -18.03 11.28 -21.03
C GLY A 104 -16.51 11.27 -21.18
N PHE A 105 -15.81 10.47 -20.37
CA PHE A 105 -14.36 10.30 -20.50
C PHE A 105 -13.97 9.66 -21.84
N TRP A 106 -14.69 8.61 -22.28
CA TRP A 106 -14.41 7.96 -23.55
C TRP A 106 -14.80 8.81 -24.76
N GLU A 107 -15.83 9.65 -24.66
CA GLU A 107 -16.15 10.63 -25.71
C GLU A 107 -15.05 11.68 -25.87
N ASP A 108 -14.55 12.25 -24.79
CA ASP A 108 -13.47 13.24 -24.84
C ASP A 108 -12.12 12.65 -25.28
N ALA A 109 -11.85 11.39 -24.91
CA ALA A 109 -10.69 10.65 -25.38
C ALA A 109 -10.76 10.34 -26.88
N ARG A 110 -11.94 9.95 -27.40
CA ARG A 110 -12.17 9.79 -28.85
C ARG A 110 -12.12 11.11 -29.60
N ALA A 111 -12.54 12.21 -28.97
CA ALA A 111 -12.44 13.57 -29.49
C ALA A 111 -11.01 14.15 -29.45
N GLY A 112 -10.00 13.40 -28.97
CA GLY A 112 -8.60 13.82 -28.99
C GLY A 112 -8.24 14.88 -27.95
N ARG A 113 -9.09 15.14 -26.95
CA ARG A 113 -8.85 16.17 -25.93
C ARG A 113 -7.77 15.79 -24.91
N PHE A 114 -7.28 14.55 -24.97
CA PHE A 114 -6.17 14.07 -24.13
C PHE A 114 -4.98 13.62 -24.99
N LYS A 115 -3.77 13.94 -24.54
CA LYS A 115 -2.55 13.39 -25.15
C LYS A 115 -2.50 11.87 -24.94
N LYS A 116 -2.21 11.10 -26.00
CA LYS A 116 -2.14 9.61 -26.02
C LYS A 116 -1.45 8.95 -24.80
N PRO A 117 -0.37 9.51 -24.21
CA PRO A 117 0.28 8.92 -23.03
C PRO A 117 -0.62 8.86 -21.79
N LEU A 118 -1.49 9.85 -21.59
CA LEU A 118 -2.39 9.92 -20.44
C LEU A 118 -3.48 8.83 -20.51
N LEU A 119 -3.94 8.50 -21.72
CA LEU A 119 -4.96 7.47 -21.94
C LEU A 119 -4.42 6.06 -21.69
N HIS A 120 -3.17 5.79 -22.08
CA HIS A 120 -2.51 4.51 -21.83
C HIS A 120 -2.28 4.28 -20.32
N LEU A 121 -1.86 5.34 -19.61
CA LEU A 121 -1.67 5.30 -18.16
C LEU A 121 -2.99 5.04 -17.41
N TYR A 122 -4.08 5.68 -17.82
CA TYR A 122 -5.41 5.46 -17.26
C TYR A 122 -5.90 4.00 -17.46
N ARG A 123 -5.80 3.45 -18.68
CA ARG A 123 -6.18 2.05 -18.96
C ARG A 123 -5.41 1.04 -18.10
N SER A 124 -4.10 1.25 -17.94
CA SER A 124 -3.23 0.40 -17.13
C SER A 124 -3.57 0.48 -15.64
N LEU A 125 -3.85 1.68 -15.13
CA LEU A 125 -4.26 1.88 -13.73
C LEU A 125 -5.62 1.24 -13.42
N VAL A 126 -6.64 1.49 -14.24
CA VAL A 126 -7.99 0.93 -14.01
C VAL A 126 -7.96 -0.60 -14.04
N HIS A 127 -7.22 -1.20 -14.99
CA HIS A 127 -7.06 -2.66 -15.05
C HIS A 127 -6.34 -3.23 -13.83
N LYS A 128 -5.39 -2.51 -13.22
CA LYS A 128 -4.70 -2.96 -11.99
C LYS A 128 -5.57 -2.82 -10.74
N ILE A 129 -6.44 -1.81 -10.69
CA ILE A 129 -7.34 -1.55 -9.55
C ILE A 129 -8.54 -2.51 -9.54
N GLN A 130 -9.06 -2.91 -10.71
CA GLN A 130 -10.29 -3.70 -10.84
C GLN A 130 -10.09 -5.22 -10.93
N ARG A 131 -8.86 -5.75 -10.97
CA ARG A 131 -8.68 -7.21 -10.88
C ARG A 131 -8.78 -7.67 -9.43
N PRO A 132 -9.86 -8.37 -9.01
CA PRO A 132 -9.71 -9.28 -7.89
C PRO A 132 -8.63 -10.29 -8.25
N ARG A 133 -7.66 -10.51 -7.37
CA ARG A 133 -6.72 -11.63 -7.50
C ARG A 133 -7.48 -12.93 -7.20
N THR A 134 -8.38 -13.31 -8.08
CA THR A 134 -8.84 -14.69 -8.20
C THR A 134 -7.72 -15.44 -8.92
N GLU A 135 -7.01 -16.26 -8.14
CA GLU A 135 -6.23 -17.45 -8.50
C GLU A 135 -4.92 -17.52 -7.69
N PHE A 136 -5.01 -18.09 -6.49
CA PHE A 136 -4.15 -19.23 -6.20
C PHE A 136 -5.06 -20.39 -5.83
N SER A 137 -5.04 -21.37 -6.72
CA SER A 137 -5.94 -22.51 -6.81
C SER A 137 -5.99 -23.34 -5.53
N ARG A 138 -7.21 -23.74 -5.15
CA ARG A 138 -7.45 -24.87 -4.26
C ARG A 138 -7.28 -26.18 -5.05
N ARG A 139 -6.49 -27.08 -4.45
CA ARG A 139 -6.68 -28.56 -4.35
C ARG A 139 -6.20 -29.44 -5.53
N PRO A 140 -5.94 -30.76 -5.31
CA PRO A 140 -6.45 -31.60 -4.21
C PRO A 140 -5.47 -32.50 -3.46
N ASP A 141 -5.94 -33.00 -2.32
CA ASP A 141 -5.51 -34.26 -1.71
C ASP A 141 -5.39 -35.36 -2.78
N GLN A 142 -4.27 -36.08 -2.76
CA GLN A 142 -4.25 -37.48 -3.19
C GLN A 142 -3.58 -38.34 -2.12
N LYS A 143 -4.34 -39.38 -1.77
CA LYS A 143 -4.12 -40.56 -0.93
C LYS A 143 -2.69 -40.93 -0.57
#